data_AF-A0A0H2U2Z0-F1
#
_entry.id   AF-A0A0H2U2Z0-F1
#
_cell.length_a   1.000
_cell.length_b   1.000
_cell.length_c   1.000
_cell.angle_alpha   90.00
_cell.angle_beta   90.00
_cell.angle_gamma   90.00
#
_symmetry.space_group_name_H-M   'P 1'
#
loop_
_entity.id
_entity.type
_entity.pdbx_description
1 polymer ?
#
loop_
_entity_poly.entity_id
_entity_poly.type
_entity_poly.pdbx_seq_one_letter_code
_entity_poly.pdbx_strand_id
1 'polypeptide(L)'
;MHSFTTAGALLLGSMAGRALAATAVIPADVPFATPWVAIAAPADYVEEDEAAANATDMTEIPELRRRDIRGALPVRALAIEHQFQPVLDFDKDGCYYTSAIDPNGSRNPGLPAAGGVPPNCLRAACREPNRLQNSNVYSRARCNNGWCAIMYEYYFEKDQVLCGSYAAGHRHDWENIVIFVRDNQVKRVAPSCHAEYSKATNSPRLQGQRAKVVYHKDGGRTHCFRYATAADDKIE
;
A
#
# COMPACT_ATOMS: atom_id res chain seq x y z
N MET A 1 8.22 -25.38 48.06
CA MET A 1 9.50 -24.97 47.45
C MET A 1 9.78 -25.86 46.25
N HIS A 2 9.29 -25.50 45.06
CA HIS A 2 9.66 -26.18 43.82
C HIS A 2 10.04 -25.12 42.79
N SER A 3 11.33 -25.08 42.47
CA SER A 3 11.93 -24.26 41.43
C SER A 3 11.69 -24.90 40.07
N PHE A 4 11.31 -24.09 39.08
CA PHE A 4 11.50 -24.40 37.67
C PHE A 4 12.33 -23.29 37.04
N THR A 5 13.53 -23.64 36.61
CA THR A 5 14.43 -22.83 35.80
C THR A 5 14.07 -23.08 34.33
N THR A 6 13.67 -22.04 33.59
CA THR A 6 13.56 -22.10 32.13
C THR A 6 14.62 -21.19 31.53
N ALA A 7 15.60 -21.80 30.87
CA ALA A 7 16.60 -21.09 30.07
C ALA A 7 15.94 -20.60 28.77
N GLY A 8 15.97 -19.29 28.56
CA GLY A 8 15.59 -18.66 27.29
C GLY A 8 16.71 -18.82 26.27
N ALA A 9 16.42 -19.50 25.15
CA ALA A 9 17.23 -19.45 23.95
C ALA A 9 16.66 -18.37 23.03
N LEU A 10 17.42 -17.27 22.92
CA LEU A 10 17.18 -16.17 21.99
C LEU A 10 17.61 -16.62 20.58
N LEU A 11 16.66 -17.03 19.74
CA LEU A 11 16.91 -17.20 18.30
C LEU A 11 16.73 -15.85 17.60
N LEU A 12 17.86 -15.24 17.26
CA LEU A 12 17.98 -14.14 16.29
C LEU A 12 17.58 -14.66 14.90
N GLY A 13 16.32 -14.46 14.53
CA GLY A 13 15.77 -14.74 13.21
C GLY A 13 15.77 -13.49 12.34
N SER A 14 16.47 -13.57 11.21
CA SER A 14 16.48 -12.66 10.05
C SER A 14 15.15 -11.93 9.79
N MET A 15 15.17 -10.60 9.85
CA MET A 15 14.07 -9.74 9.39
C MET A 15 14.01 -9.70 7.85
N ALA A 16 13.35 -10.70 7.26
CA ALA A 16 12.79 -10.56 5.91
C ALA A 16 11.39 -9.94 6.05
N GLY A 17 11.15 -8.86 5.31
CA GLY A 17 10.03 -7.93 5.48
C GLY A 17 8.66 -8.58 5.60
N ARG A 18 8.01 -8.39 6.74
CA ARG A 18 6.56 -8.48 6.87
C ARG A 18 6.03 -7.05 6.93
N ALA A 19 5.61 -6.52 5.79
CA ALA A 19 4.87 -5.26 5.78
C ALA A 19 3.49 -5.50 6.41
N LEU A 20 3.35 -5.21 7.71
CA LEU A 20 2.04 -4.89 8.27
C LEU A 20 1.65 -3.52 7.71
N ALA A 21 0.88 -3.50 6.63
CA ALA A 21 0.33 -2.26 6.11
C ALA A 21 -0.64 -1.67 7.14
N ALA A 22 -0.53 -0.36 7.37
CA ALA A 22 -1.41 0.33 8.29
C ALA A 22 -2.81 0.43 7.65
N THR A 23 -3.81 -0.19 8.27
CA THR A 23 -5.19 -0.09 7.77
C THR A 23 -5.84 1.17 8.31
N ALA A 24 -6.07 2.14 7.43
CA ALA A 24 -6.70 3.42 7.73
C ALA A 24 -8.18 3.38 7.36
N VAL A 25 -9.05 3.79 8.27
CA VAL A 25 -10.49 3.91 8.00
C VAL A 25 -10.82 5.36 7.72
N ILE A 26 -11.53 5.62 6.63
CA ILE A 26 -12.29 6.86 6.45
C ILE A 26 -13.68 6.58 7.05
N PRO A 27 -14.06 7.20 8.17
CA PRO A 27 -15.35 6.95 8.80
C PRO A 27 -16.49 7.24 7.82
N ALA A 28 -17.55 6.44 7.88
CA ALA A 28 -18.67 6.55 6.96
C ALA A 28 -19.49 7.86 7.11
N ASP A 29 -19.19 8.65 8.13
CA ASP A 29 -20.07 9.69 8.68
C ASP A 29 -19.41 11.07 8.74
N VAL A 30 -18.32 11.33 7.99
CA VAL A 30 -17.65 12.64 8.04
C VAL A 30 -18.29 13.63 7.04
N PRO A 31 -19.05 14.65 7.50
CA PRO A 31 -19.48 15.74 6.63
C PRO A 31 -18.28 16.59 6.20
N PHE A 32 -18.33 17.10 4.97
CA PHE A 32 -17.36 18.04 4.43
C PHE A 32 -17.28 19.32 5.31
N ALA A 33 -16.04 19.74 5.60
CA ALA A 33 -15.60 21.00 6.22
C ALA A 33 -15.67 21.14 7.76
N THR A 34 -14.50 21.25 8.40
CA THR A 34 -13.93 22.54 8.85
C THR A 34 -12.47 22.37 9.34
N PRO A 35 -11.64 23.44 9.29
CA PRO A 35 -10.19 23.37 9.46
C PRO A 35 -9.78 23.70 10.88
N TRP A 36 -8.94 22.89 11.54
CA TRP A 36 -8.28 23.34 12.77
C TRP A 36 -6.82 22.88 12.88
N VAL A 37 -5.97 23.91 12.92
CA VAL A 37 -4.76 24.12 13.72
C VAL A 37 -3.50 23.37 13.30
N ALA A 38 -2.65 24.11 12.57
CA ALA A 38 -1.21 23.90 12.54
C ALA A 38 -0.64 24.13 13.95
N ILE A 39 0.02 23.12 14.51
CA ILE A 39 0.95 23.29 15.61
C ILE A 39 2.26 23.77 14.99
N ALA A 40 2.71 24.96 15.37
CA ALA A 40 4.02 25.48 14.99
C ALA A 40 5.12 24.57 15.55
N ALA A 41 6.06 24.17 14.70
CA ALA A 41 7.33 23.61 15.18
C ALA A 41 8.13 24.73 15.87
N PRO A 42 8.78 24.44 17.00
CA PRO A 42 9.44 25.44 17.83
C PRO A 42 10.71 26.01 17.16
N ALA A 43 11.01 27.26 17.52
CA ALA A 43 12.06 28.12 16.98
C ALA A 43 13.42 27.79 17.59
N ASP A 44 13.97 26.64 17.25
CA ASP A 44 15.25 26.19 17.79
C ASP A 44 15.85 25.07 16.93
N TYR A 45 16.19 25.42 15.69
CA TYR A 45 17.30 24.80 14.98
C TYR A 45 18.29 25.91 14.61
N VAL A 46 19.40 25.89 15.34
CA VAL A 46 20.45 26.90 15.36
C VAL A 46 21.30 26.79 14.09
N GLU A 47 21.53 27.93 13.43
CA GLU A 47 22.64 28.13 12.50
C GLU A 47 23.96 28.11 13.27
N GLU A 48 24.91 27.27 12.87
CA GLU A 48 26.33 27.52 13.15
C GLU A 48 27.09 27.55 11.83
N ASP A 49 27.71 28.71 11.62
CA ASP A 49 28.42 29.16 10.44
C ASP A 49 29.92 28.79 10.48
N GLU A 50 30.52 28.81 9.28
CA GLU A 50 31.94 28.98 8.94
C GLU A 50 32.89 27.76 8.92
N ALA A 51 33.21 27.30 7.70
CA ALA A 51 34.56 27.43 7.13
C ALA A 51 34.56 27.04 5.64
N ALA A 52 34.49 28.03 4.75
CA ALA A 52 34.77 27.86 3.34
C ALA A 52 36.27 28.08 3.07
N ALA A 53 37.02 27.01 2.83
CA ALA A 53 38.29 27.09 2.12
C ALA A 53 38.68 25.74 1.49
N ASN A 54 38.52 25.70 0.16
CA ASN A 54 39.41 25.04 -0.79
C ASN A 54 39.52 23.51 -0.76
N ALA A 55 38.64 22.84 -1.53
CA ALA A 55 38.95 21.56 -2.16
C ALA A 55 38.21 21.44 -3.50
N THR A 56 38.93 21.68 -4.59
CA THR A 56 38.55 21.30 -5.95
C THR A 56 38.58 19.78 -6.10
N ASP A 57 37.45 19.12 -5.88
CA ASP A 57 37.10 17.83 -6.48
C ASP A 57 35.60 17.59 -6.28
N MET A 58 34.78 18.14 -7.18
CA MET A 58 33.34 17.87 -7.17
C MET A 58 33.09 16.49 -7.77
N THR A 59 33.25 15.46 -6.94
CA THR A 59 32.48 14.24 -7.11
C THR A 59 31.01 14.63 -6.97
N GLU A 60 30.22 14.43 -8.04
CA GLU A 60 28.76 14.65 -8.03
C GLU A 60 28.16 13.96 -6.81
N ILE A 61 27.78 14.75 -5.79
CA ILE A 61 26.85 14.26 -4.77
C ILE A 61 25.56 13.98 -5.55
N PRO A 62 25.08 12.72 -5.61
CA PRO A 62 23.82 12.42 -6.27
C PRO A 62 22.77 13.36 -5.69
N GLU A 63 22.03 14.09 -6.54
CA GLU A 63 20.93 14.94 -6.09
C GLU A 63 20.12 14.16 -5.05
N LEU A 64 20.08 14.66 -3.81
CA LEU A 64 19.18 14.17 -2.79
C LEU A 64 17.76 14.56 -3.20
N ARG A 65 17.17 13.82 -4.13
CA ARG A 65 15.76 13.97 -4.45
C ARG A 65 14.94 13.61 -3.23
N ARG A 66 14.21 14.59 -2.70
CA ARG A 66 13.14 14.35 -1.74
C ARG A 66 12.22 13.29 -2.36
N ARG A 67 12.19 12.09 -1.76
CA ARG A 67 11.26 11.05 -2.18
C ARG A 67 9.87 11.52 -1.78
N ASP A 68 8.98 11.75 -2.74
CA ASP A 68 7.58 12.11 -2.51
C ASP A 68 6.78 10.89 -2.01
N ILE A 69 7.21 10.37 -0.86
CA ILE A 69 6.52 9.36 -0.08
C ILE A 69 5.66 10.10 0.93
N ARG A 70 4.40 9.71 1.05
CA ARG A 70 3.52 10.17 2.12
C ARG A 70 3.64 9.22 3.29
N GLY A 71 3.74 9.78 4.51
CA GLY A 71 3.79 8.97 5.73
C GLY A 71 2.50 8.17 5.89
N ALA A 72 2.62 6.97 6.47
CA ALA A 72 1.47 6.13 6.77
C ALA A 72 0.51 6.83 7.74
N LEU A 73 -0.78 6.60 7.54
CA LEU A 73 -1.81 7.03 8.49
C LEU A 73 -1.76 6.14 9.74
N PRO A 74 -2.17 6.65 10.90
CA PRO A 74 -2.31 5.80 12.09
C PRO A 74 -3.34 4.70 11.83
N VAL A 75 -3.09 3.51 12.38
CA VAL A 75 -4.03 2.39 12.30
C VAL A 75 -5.33 2.75 13.02
N ARG A 76 -6.45 2.68 12.29
CA ARG A 76 -7.80 2.99 12.80
C ARG A 76 -8.87 1.99 12.37
N ALA A 77 -8.45 0.86 11.77
CA ALA A 77 -9.37 -0.19 11.35
C ALA A 77 -10.04 -0.92 12.52
N LEU A 78 -11.30 -1.25 12.30
CA LEU A 78 -12.08 -2.08 13.21
C LEU A 78 -11.54 -3.52 13.20
N ALA A 79 -11.83 -4.27 14.26
CA ALA A 79 -11.38 -5.66 14.38
C ALA A 79 -11.79 -6.54 13.19
N ILE A 80 -13.01 -6.35 12.66
CA ILE A 80 -13.50 -7.08 11.50
C ILE A 80 -12.70 -6.76 10.22
N GLU A 81 -12.28 -5.52 10.05
CA GLU A 81 -11.48 -5.08 8.91
C GLU A 81 -10.07 -5.66 8.99
N HIS A 82 -9.46 -5.72 10.17
CA HIS A 82 -8.18 -6.41 10.35
C HIS A 82 -8.27 -7.92 10.13
N GLN A 83 -9.34 -8.56 10.60
CA GLN A 83 -9.53 -10.00 10.50
C GLN A 83 -9.64 -10.47 9.04
N PHE A 84 -10.36 -9.71 8.22
CA PHE A 84 -10.67 -10.09 6.84
C PHE A 84 -9.87 -9.32 5.79
N GLN A 85 -8.89 -8.50 6.19
CA GLN A 85 -8.01 -7.79 5.27
C GLN A 85 -7.37 -8.79 4.29
N PRO A 86 -7.38 -8.54 2.98
CA PRO A 86 -6.74 -9.44 2.03
C PRO A 86 -5.25 -9.63 2.32
N VAL A 87 -4.72 -10.76 1.88
CA VAL A 87 -3.29 -10.97 1.71
C VAL A 87 -2.96 -10.56 0.28
N LEU A 88 -2.22 -9.47 0.14
CA LEU A 88 -1.85 -8.91 -1.14
C LEU A 88 -0.46 -9.35 -1.56
N ASP A 89 -0.32 -9.72 -2.82
CA ASP A 89 0.94 -9.89 -3.53
C ASP A 89 0.95 -9.04 -4.80
N PHE A 90 2.08 -8.96 -5.48
CA PHE A 90 2.24 -8.18 -6.71
C PHE A 90 2.93 -9.00 -7.78
N ASP A 91 2.39 -8.97 -8.99
CA ASP A 91 3.21 -9.31 -10.14
C ASP A 91 4.30 -8.22 -10.29
N LYS A 92 5.47 -8.62 -10.80
CA LYS A 92 6.65 -7.73 -10.96
C LYS A 92 6.50 -6.78 -12.15
N ASP A 93 5.27 -6.40 -12.46
CA ASP A 93 4.86 -5.63 -13.62
C ASP A 93 4.20 -4.28 -13.24
N GLY A 94 3.92 -4.04 -11.96
CA GLY A 94 3.35 -2.79 -11.47
C GLY A 94 4.05 -2.19 -10.26
N CYS A 95 3.49 -1.08 -9.76
CA CYS A 95 3.93 -0.41 -8.55
C CYS A 95 3.57 -1.17 -7.27
N TYR A 96 4.31 -0.93 -6.20
CA TYR A 96 3.80 -1.18 -4.85
C TYR A 96 2.75 -0.14 -4.48
N TYR A 97 1.75 -0.55 -3.69
CA TYR A 97 0.83 0.41 -3.10
C TYR A 97 1.54 1.23 -2.02
N THR A 98 1.09 2.46 -1.82
CA THR A 98 1.65 3.39 -0.84
C THR A 98 0.55 4.29 -0.27
N SER A 99 0.89 5.19 0.64
CA SER A 99 -0.07 6.16 1.18
C SER A 99 -0.46 7.18 0.11
N ALA A 100 -1.77 7.32 -0.12
CA ALA A 100 -2.35 8.35 -0.97
C ALA A 100 -2.41 9.72 -0.29
N ILE A 101 -2.44 9.73 1.03
CA ILE A 101 -2.56 10.92 1.87
C ILE A 101 -1.80 10.70 3.17
N ASP A 102 -1.13 11.74 3.68
CA ASP A 102 -0.45 11.71 4.97
C ASP A 102 -1.36 12.21 6.12
N PRO A 103 -0.95 12.10 7.39
CA PRO A 103 -1.72 12.59 8.54
C PRO A 103 -2.02 14.10 8.54
N ASN A 104 -1.27 14.91 7.77
CA ASN A 104 -1.48 16.35 7.64
C ASN A 104 -2.45 16.69 6.49
N GLY A 105 -2.96 15.68 5.78
CA GLY A 105 -3.85 15.85 4.64
C GLY A 105 -3.13 16.10 3.30
N SER A 106 -1.80 15.99 3.26
CA SER A 106 -1.05 16.16 2.01
C SER A 106 -1.24 14.96 1.11
N ARG A 107 -1.69 15.20 -0.12
CA ARG A 107 -1.92 14.15 -1.13
C ARG A 107 -0.61 13.69 -1.76
N ASN A 108 -0.55 12.41 -2.10
CA ASN A 108 0.52 11.83 -2.90
C ASN A 108 0.44 12.41 -4.33
N PRO A 109 1.54 12.96 -4.89
CA PRO A 109 1.50 13.62 -6.20
C PRO A 109 1.49 12.60 -7.36
N GLY A 110 1.63 11.31 -7.06
CA GLY A 110 1.72 10.23 -8.02
C GLY A 110 2.99 10.30 -8.87
N LEU A 111 3.10 9.38 -9.80
CA LEU A 111 4.16 9.36 -10.80
C LEU A 111 3.56 9.57 -12.19
N PRO A 112 4.33 10.16 -13.13
CA PRO A 112 3.90 10.21 -14.52
C PRO A 112 3.60 8.81 -15.07
N ALA A 113 2.55 8.69 -15.89
CA ALA A 113 2.16 7.45 -16.56
C ALA A 113 3.11 7.00 -17.69
N ALA A 114 4.31 7.57 -17.74
CA ALA A 114 5.34 7.26 -18.71
C ALA A 114 6.73 7.43 -18.06
N GLY A 115 7.75 6.99 -18.79
CA GLY A 115 9.12 6.94 -18.30
C GLY A 115 9.55 5.54 -17.89
N GLY A 116 10.80 5.43 -17.44
CA GLY A 116 11.49 4.16 -17.27
C GLY A 116 11.89 3.51 -18.60
N VAL A 117 12.73 2.49 -18.51
CA VAL A 117 13.24 1.74 -19.68
C VAL A 117 12.77 0.28 -19.62
N PRO A 118 12.49 -0.36 -20.77
CA PRO A 118 12.25 -1.80 -20.80
C PRO A 118 13.39 -2.58 -20.11
N PRO A 119 13.09 -3.70 -19.42
CA PRO A 119 11.77 -4.30 -19.25
C PRO A 119 10.96 -3.72 -18.07
N ASN A 120 11.47 -2.68 -17.37
CA ASN A 120 10.98 -2.28 -16.05
C ASN A 120 10.16 -0.98 -16.04
N CYS A 121 9.81 -0.47 -17.22
CA CYS A 121 9.17 0.85 -17.36
C CYS A 121 7.86 0.98 -16.55
N LEU A 122 7.03 -0.07 -16.52
CA LEU A 122 5.73 -0.08 -15.87
C LEU A 122 5.83 0.13 -14.35
N ARG A 123 6.92 -0.36 -13.77
CA ARG A 123 7.21 -0.35 -12.33
C ARG A 123 8.33 0.61 -11.92
N ALA A 124 8.82 1.41 -12.86
CA ALA A 124 9.95 2.29 -12.62
C ALA A 124 9.61 3.34 -11.54
N ALA A 125 10.51 3.51 -10.57
CA ALA A 125 10.43 4.46 -9.46
C ALA A 125 9.28 4.26 -8.45
N CYS A 126 8.63 3.09 -8.45
CA CYS A 126 7.53 2.77 -7.53
C CYS A 126 7.57 1.36 -6.93
N ARG A 127 8.73 0.70 -6.91
CA ARG A 127 8.93 -0.62 -6.26
C ARG A 127 10.02 -0.61 -5.19
N GLU A 128 10.40 0.58 -4.76
CA GLU A 128 11.31 0.76 -3.65
C GLU A 128 10.60 0.35 -2.33
N PRO A 129 11.29 -0.36 -1.41
CA PRO A 129 10.69 -0.86 -0.17
C PRO A 129 10.04 0.21 0.71
N ASN A 130 10.48 1.47 0.59
CA ASN A 130 9.90 2.58 1.33
C ASN A 130 8.42 2.84 0.98
N ARG A 131 7.94 2.41 -0.20
CA ARG A 131 6.51 2.47 -0.54
C ARG A 131 5.67 1.58 0.37
N LEU A 132 6.11 0.34 0.58
CA LEU A 132 5.48 -0.62 1.48
C LEU A 132 5.62 -0.23 2.95
N GLN A 133 6.78 0.29 3.35
CA GLN A 133 7.01 0.79 4.72
C GLN A 133 6.11 1.98 5.07
N ASN A 134 5.67 2.74 4.07
CA ASN A 134 4.79 3.89 4.22
C ASN A 134 3.45 3.64 3.53
N SER A 135 2.99 2.39 3.51
CA SER A 135 1.75 2.02 2.84
C SER A 135 0.54 2.10 3.77
N ASN A 136 -0.60 2.48 3.19
CA ASN A 136 -1.90 2.38 3.83
C ASN A 136 -2.77 1.41 3.05
N VAL A 137 -3.61 0.66 3.76
CA VAL A 137 -4.80 0.03 3.18
C VAL A 137 -6.00 0.81 3.69
N TYR A 138 -6.80 1.33 2.78
CA TYR A 138 -8.00 2.06 3.15
C TYR A 138 -9.15 1.08 3.30
N SER A 139 -9.96 1.18 4.35
CA SER A 139 -11.11 0.29 4.51
C SER A 139 -12.39 1.02 4.89
N ARG A 140 -13.52 0.45 4.43
CA ARG A 140 -14.86 0.82 4.86
C ARG A 140 -15.74 -0.41 4.91
N ALA A 141 -16.40 -0.63 6.04
CA ALA A 141 -17.31 -1.73 6.26
C ALA A 141 -18.77 -1.27 6.40
N ARG A 142 -19.71 -2.08 5.91
CA ARG A 142 -21.14 -1.95 6.21
C ARG A 142 -21.74 -3.31 6.50
N CYS A 143 -22.41 -3.45 7.65
CA CYS A 143 -23.09 -4.67 8.04
C CYS A 143 -24.61 -4.50 8.06
N ASN A 144 -25.33 -5.50 7.55
CA ASN A 144 -26.79 -5.57 7.58
C ASN A 144 -27.26 -7.02 7.50
N ASN A 145 -28.28 -7.40 8.28
CA ASN A 145 -28.90 -8.74 8.25
C ASN A 145 -27.89 -9.91 8.33
N GLY A 146 -26.91 -9.80 9.23
CA GLY A 146 -25.87 -10.82 9.45
C GLY A 146 -24.76 -10.87 8.39
N TRP A 147 -24.85 -10.04 7.34
CA TRP A 147 -23.80 -9.84 6.36
C TRP A 147 -22.97 -8.61 6.66
N CYS A 148 -21.68 -8.66 6.35
CA CYS A 148 -20.80 -7.50 6.31
C CYS A 148 -20.12 -7.44 4.94
N ALA A 149 -20.20 -6.30 4.27
CA ALA A 149 -19.38 -5.99 3.11
C ALA A 149 -18.25 -5.07 3.57
N ILE A 150 -17.01 -5.47 3.32
CA ILE A 150 -15.81 -4.72 3.68
C ILE A 150 -15.03 -4.44 2.40
N MET A 151 -14.94 -3.18 2.03
CA MET A 151 -14.13 -2.74 0.90
C MET A 151 -12.74 -2.37 1.42
N TYR A 152 -11.70 -2.93 0.80
CA TYR A 152 -10.30 -2.57 1.02
C TYR A 152 -9.77 -1.93 -0.23
N GLU A 153 -9.14 -0.78 -0.12
CA GLU A 153 -8.74 0.05 -1.23
C GLU A 153 -7.24 0.40 -1.12
N TYR A 154 -6.57 0.38 -2.27
CA TYR A 154 -5.14 0.45 -2.41
C TYR A 154 -4.80 1.53 -3.43
N TYR A 155 -3.83 2.37 -3.09
CA TYR A 155 -3.37 3.44 -3.95
C TYR A 155 -2.00 3.11 -4.53
N PHE A 156 -1.88 3.23 -5.85
CA PHE A 156 -0.64 3.11 -6.60
C PHE A 156 -0.33 4.45 -7.25
N GLU A 157 0.95 4.81 -7.33
CA GLU A 157 1.33 6.15 -7.80
C GLU A 157 1.09 6.37 -9.30
N LYS A 158 1.02 5.29 -10.08
CA LYS A 158 0.70 5.28 -11.50
C LYS A 158 0.20 3.90 -11.93
N ASP A 159 -0.46 3.90 -13.07
CA ASP A 159 -0.73 2.71 -13.88
C ASP A 159 -0.29 2.98 -15.32
N GLN A 160 0.56 2.13 -15.85
CA GLN A 160 1.14 2.29 -17.17
C GLN A 160 0.94 1.02 -18.00
N VAL A 161 0.51 1.16 -19.25
CA VAL A 161 0.28 0.03 -20.17
C VAL A 161 1.50 -0.29 -21.01
N LEU A 162 2.12 0.75 -21.59
CA LEU A 162 3.21 0.58 -22.55
C LEU A 162 4.44 1.39 -22.13
N CYS A 163 5.62 0.82 -22.36
CA CYS A 163 6.88 1.56 -22.19
C CYS A 163 6.92 2.76 -23.14
N GLY A 164 7.36 3.92 -22.62
CA GLY A 164 7.60 5.11 -23.45
C GLY A 164 6.37 5.79 -24.04
N SER A 165 5.15 5.39 -23.66
CA SER A 165 3.91 6.01 -24.15
C SER A 165 3.16 6.71 -23.03
N TYR A 166 2.71 7.94 -23.30
CA TYR A 166 1.71 8.65 -22.48
C TYR A 166 0.27 8.32 -22.88
N ALA A 167 0.08 7.66 -24.04
CA ALA A 167 -1.24 7.41 -24.61
C ALA A 167 -1.96 6.21 -23.98
N ALA A 168 -1.27 5.44 -23.14
CA ALA A 168 -1.80 4.21 -22.54
C ALA A 168 -1.33 4.08 -21.08
N GLY A 169 -2.02 4.78 -20.17
CA GLY A 169 -1.76 4.79 -18.72
C GLY A 169 -2.30 6.06 -18.06
N HIS A 170 -2.22 6.12 -16.74
CA HIS A 170 -2.57 7.31 -15.95
C HIS A 170 -1.68 7.46 -14.70
N ARG A 171 -1.52 8.72 -14.30
CA ARG A 171 -1.00 9.07 -12.98
C ARG A 171 -2.08 8.72 -11.96
N HIS A 172 -1.66 8.16 -10.84
CA HIS A 172 -2.53 7.59 -9.80
C HIS A 172 -3.27 6.36 -10.29
N ASP A 173 -3.44 5.41 -9.40
CA ASP A 173 -4.35 4.30 -9.59
C ASP A 173 -4.93 3.88 -8.23
N TRP A 174 -6.20 3.50 -8.27
CA TRP A 174 -6.99 3.13 -7.11
C TRP A 174 -7.74 1.85 -7.45
N GLU A 175 -7.36 0.78 -6.78
CA GLU A 175 -8.00 -0.52 -6.93
C GLU A 175 -8.53 -0.97 -5.57
N ASN A 176 -9.64 -1.69 -5.56
CA ASN A 176 -10.25 -2.16 -4.34
C ASN A 176 -10.73 -3.62 -4.41
N ILE A 177 -10.94 -4.21 -3.25
CA ILE A 177 -11.44 -5.57 -3.09
C ILE A 177 -12.57 -5.53 -2.08
N VAL A 178 -13.76 -5.96 -2.49
CA VAL A 178 -14.89 -6.11 -1.58
C VAL A 178 -14.96 -7.55 -1.07
N ILE A 179 -14.89 -7.70 0.24
CA ILE A 179 -15.02 -8.97 0.96
C ILE A 179 -16.39 -9.02 1.61
N PHE A 180 -17.21 -10.00 1.23
CA PHE A 180 -18.49 -10.27 1.86
C PHE A 180 -18.32 -11.38 2.89
N VAL A 181 -18.68 -11.07 4.13
CA VAL A 181 -18.56 -11.94 5.29
C VAL A 181 -19.95 -12.24 5.84
N ARG A 182 -20.16 -13.49 6.25
CA ARG A 182 -21.32 -13.93 7.05
C ARG A 182 -20.88 -15.03 8.00
N ASP A 183 -21.41 -15.05 9.21
CA ASP A 183 -21.11 -16.06 10.22
C ASP A 183 -19.60 -16.20 10.48
N ASN A 184 -18.91 -15.05 10.51
CA ASN A 184 -17.46 -14.96 10.68
C ASN A 184 -16.65 -15.73 9.62
N GLN A 185 -17.15 -15.81 8.38
CA GLN A 185 -16.49 -16.47 7.26
C GLN A 185 -16.61 -15.64 5.99
N VAL A 186 -15.55 -15.62 5.17
CA VAL A 186 -15.60 -15.07 3.81
C VAL A 186 -16.55 -15.93 2.97
N LYS A 187 -17.55 -15.29 2.37
CA LYS A 187 -18.54 -15.96 1.50
C LYS A 187 -18.41 -15.54 0.04
N ARG A 188 -17.94 -14.32 -0.22
CA ARG A 188 -17.71 -13.80 -1.57
C ARG A 188 -16.59 -12.79 -1.57
N VAL A 189 -15.78 -12.80 -2.62
CA VAL A 189 -14.72 -11.81 -2.86
C VAL A 189 -14.97 -11.20 -4.23
N ALA A 190 -14.86 -9.88 -4.32
CA ALA A 190 -15.05 -9.12 -5.54
C ALA A 190 -13.85 -8.16 -5.71
N PRO A 191 -12.78 -8.61 -6.40
CA PRO A 191 -11.68 -7.72 -6.77
C PRO A 191 -12.12 -6.80 -7.90
N SER A 192 -11.72 -5.53 -7.86
CA SER A 192 -11.89 -4.61 -8.97
C SER A 192 -10.99 -5.00 -10.14
N CYS A 193 -11.50 -4.80 -11.35
CA CYS A 193 -10.73 -4.81 -12.57
C CYS A 193 -11.39 -3.93 -13.62
N HIS A 194 -10.74 -2.80 -13.95
CA HIS A 194 -11.22 -1.83 -14.95
C HIS A 194 -12.63 -1.29 -14.65
N ALA A 195 -12.85 -0.84 -13.41
CA ALA A 195 -14.15 -0.38 -12.89
C ALA A 195 -15.26 -1.45 -12.77
N GLU A 196 -14.95 -2.71 -13.04
CA GLU A 196 -15.87 -3.84 -12.92
C GLU A 196 -15.48 -4.80 -11.78
N TYR A 197 -16.43 -5.65 -11.39
CA TYR A 197 -16.20 -6.78 -10.47
C TYR A 197 -16.58 -8.11 -11.12
N SER A 198 -16.36 -8.23 -12.42
CA SER A 198 -16.78 -9.39 -13.24
C SER A 198 -16.17 -10.71 -12.77
N LYS A 199 -15.01 -10.66 -12.10
CA LYS A 199 -14.32 -11.83 -11.53
C LYS A 199 -14.78 -12.17 -10.10
N ALA A 200 -15.85 -11.58 -9.57
CA ALA A 200 -16.29 -11.87 -8.21
C ALA A 200 -16.74 -13.33 -8.01
N THR A 201 -16.24 -14.00 -6.95
CA THR A 201 -16.41 -15.44 -6.72
C THR A 201 -16.89 -15.77 -5.32
N ASN A 202 -17.64 -16.87 -5.19
CA ASN A 202 -18.03 -17.46 -3.91
C ASN A 202 -17.05 -18.55 -3.43
N SER A 203 -16.02 -18.87 -4.21
CA SER A 203 -14.99 -19.86 -3.88
C SER A 203 -13.58 -19.27 -3.99
N PRO A 204 -13.25 -18.21 -3.24
CA PRO A 204 -11.95 -17.55 -3.31
C PRO A 204 -10.84 -18.42 -2.71
N ARG A 205 -9.59 -18.26 -3.17
CA ARG A 205 -8.42 -18.80 -2.48
C ARG A 205 -8.19 -17.99 -1.19
N LEU A 206 -8.06 -18.67 -0.07
CA LEU A 206 -7.87 -18.05 1.25
C LEU A 206 -6.55 -18.49 1.88
N GLN A 207 -5.98 -17.61 2.70
CA GLN A 207 -4.98 -17.92 3.72
C GLN A 207 -5.62 -17.69 5.09
N GLY A 208 -6.00 -18.79 5.77
CA GLY A 208 -6.89 -18.70 6.92
C GLY A 208 -8.24 -18.08 6.51
N GLN A 209 -8.58 -16.93 7.08
CA GLN A 209 -9.82 -16.19 6.76
C GLN A 209 -9.59 -15.02 5.78
N ARG A 210 -8.39 -14.87 5.21
CA ARG A 210 -8.02 -13.71 4.40
C ARG A 210 -7.94 -14.11 2.93
N ALA A 211 -8.60 -13.36 2.05
CA ALA A 211 -8.54 -13.60 0.61
C ALA A 211 -7.12 -13.36 0.08
N LYS A 212 -6.61 -14.26 -0.77
CA LYS A 212 -5.33 -14.06 -1.45
C LYS A 212 -5.56 -13.46 -2.84
N VAL A 213 -4.95 -12.32 -3.10
CA VAL A 213 -5.10 -11.55 -4.34
C VAL A 213 -3.76 -10.98 -4.79
N VAL A 214 -3.63 -10.74 -6.09
CA VAL A 214 -2.42 -10.22 -6.71
C VAL A 214 -2.77 -9.00 -7.54
N TYR A 215 -2.07 -7.89 -7.30
CA TYR A 215 -2.09 -6.74 -8.21
C TYR A 215 -1.19 -7.06 -9.41
N HIS A 216 -1.73 -6.96 -10.62
CA HIS A 216 -1.03 -7.43 -11.82
C HIS A 216 -1.39 -6.64 -13.06
N LYS A 217 -0.57 -6.82 -14.09
CA LYS A 217 -0.87 -6.34 -15.43
C LYS A 217 -1.93 -7.22 -16.11
N ASP A 218 -3.09 -6.65 -16.46
CA ASP A 218 -4.15 -7.38 -17.16
C ASP A 218 -3.91 -7.40 -18.68
N GLY A 219 -2.95 -8.20 -19.12
CA GLY A 219 -2.59 -8.34 -20.53
C GLY A 219 -2.24 -7.01 -21.19
N GLY A 220 -2.96 -6.65 -22.25
CA GLY A 220 -2.77 -5.38 -22.98
C GLY A 220 -3.47 -4.16 -22.36
N ARG A 221 -4.11 -4.32 -21.19
CA ARG A 221 -4.83 -3.23 -20.50
C ARG A 221 -4.02 -2.70 -19.33
N THR A 222 -4.61 -1.79 -18.54
CA THR A 222 -4.14 -1.30 -17.24
C THR A 222 -4.00 -2.43 -16.21
N HIS A 223 -3.51 -2.12 -15.02
CA HIS A 223 -3.43 -3.12 -13.95
C HIS A 223 -4.79 -3.37 -13.33
N CYS A 224 -4.93 -4.48 -12.61
CA CYS A 224 -6.05 -4.73 -11.71
C CYS A 224 -5.73 -5.87 -10.73
N PHE A 225 -6.73 -6.28 -9.94
CA PHE A 225 -6.60 -7.45 -9.08
C PHE A 225 -7.03 -8.76 -9.77
N ARG A 226 -6.23 -9.81 -9.55
CA ARG A 226 -6.60 -11.21 -9.81
C ARG A 226 -6.57 -12.01 -8.50
N TYR A 227 -7.19 -13.18 -8.49
CA TYR A 227 -6.96 -14.13 -7.40
C TYR A 227 -5.56 -14.72 -7.49
N ALA A 228 -4.98 -15.00 -6.33
CA ALA A 228 -3.76 -15.77 -6.24
C ALA A 228 -4.00 -17.22 -6.69
N THR A 229 -3.00 -17.78 -7.34
CA THR A 229 -2.88 -19.18 -7.71
C THR A 229 -1.96 -19.90 -6.71
N ALA A 230 -1.70 -21.20 -6.95
CA ALA A 230 -0.71 -21.93 -6.16
C ALA A 230 0.73 -21.42 -6.38
N ALA A 231 1.02 -20.81 -7.54
CA ALA A 231 2.34 -20.24 -7.82
C ALA A 231 2.64 -19.02 -6.92
N ASP A 232 1.59 -18.32 -6.47
CA ASP A 232 1.66 -17.12 -5.63
C ASP A 232 1.62 -17.47 -4.12
N ASP A 233 2.02 -18.69 -3.73
CA ASP A 233 2.12 -19.08 -2.31
C ASP A 233 3.33 -18.47 -1.61
N LYS A 234 4.32 -18.02 -2.38
CA LYS A 234 5.42 -17.19 -1.91
C LYS A 234 5.08 -15.74 -2.18
N ILE A 235 4.62 -15.03 -1.15
CA ILE A 235 4.41 -13.58 -1.21
C ILE A 235 5.78 -12.90 -1.35
N GLU A 236 5.89 -11.92 -2.24
CA GLU A 236 7.11 -11.12 -2.43
C GLU A 236 7.52 -10.30 -1.19
#